data_AF-A0A1V4WYI9-F1
#
_entry.id   AF-A0A1V4WYI9-F1
#
_cell.length_a   1.000
_cell.length_b   1.000
_cell.length_c   1.000
_cell.angle_alpha   90.00
_cell.angle_beta   90.00
_cell.angle_gamma   90.00
#
_symmetry.space_group_name_H-M   'P 1'
#
loop_
_entity.id
_entity.type
_entity.pdbx_description
1 polymer ?
#
loop_
_entity_poly.entity_id
_entity_poly.type
_entity_poly.pdbx_seq_one_letter_code
_entity_poly.pdbx_strand_id
1 'polypeptide(L)' 'MQTGVNVESTRSLAEEIDIPVIASGGVATIEDIKKLIPLERAGITGVIVGKALYSGTVKLEEAVSLAKNV' A
#
# COMPACT_ATOMS: atom_id res chain seq x y z
N MET A 1 10.49 6.85 -7.26
CA MET A 1 10.92 5.51 -7.71
C MET A 1 9.70 4.58 -7.73
N GLN A 2 9.74 3.50 -8.52
CA GLN A 2 8.68 2.47 -8.67
C GLN A 2 9.30 1.09 -8.45
N THR A 3 9.81 0.85 -7.25
CA THR A 3 10.61 -0.33 -6.90
C THR A 3 9.83 -1.35 -6.07
N GLY A 4 8.54 -1.14 -5.89
CA GLY A 4 7.68 -1.92 -5.00
C GLY A 4 7.67 -1.38 -3.57
N VAL A 5 6.68 -1.85 -2.80
CA VAL A 5 6.53 -1.53 -1.37
C VAL A 5 7.44 -2.41 -0.53
N ASN A 6 8.02 -1.85 0.53
CA ASN A 6 8.75 -2.63 1.53
C ASN A 6 7.79 -3.16 2.60
N VAL A 7 7.18 -4.31 2.31
CA VAL A 7 6.14 -4.94 3.14
C VAL A 7 6.66 -5.25 4.55
N GLU A 8 7.87 -5.81 4.66
CA GLU A 8 8.45 -6.25 5.93
C GLU A 8 8.67 -5.05 6.87
N SER A 9 9.40 -4.04 6.41
CA SER A 9 9.67 -2.87 7.26
C SER A 9 8.39 -2.09 7.61
N THR A 10 7.42 -2.02 6.68
CA THR A 10 6.14 -1.33 6.97
C THR A 10 5.32 -2.10 8.01
N ARG A 11 5.31 -3.44 7.93
CA ARG A 11 4.66 -4.29 8.92
C ARG A 11 5.31 -4.15 10.29
N SER A 12 6.64 -4.29 10.37
CA SER A 12 7.36 -4.17 11.65
C SER A 12 7.12 -2.82 12.31
N LEU A 13 7.09 -1.73 11.54
CA LEU A 13 6.76 -0.42 12.10
C LEU A 13 5.33 -0.38 12.65
N ALA A 14 4.36 -0.90 11.90
CA ALA A 14 2.97 -0.87 12.28
C ALA A 14 2.67 -1.75 13.53
N GLU A 15 3.36 -2.89 13.67
CA GLU A 15 3.21 -3.77 14.85
C GLU A 15 3.82 -3.18 16.14
N GLU A 16 4.74 -2.20 16.04
CA GLU A 16 5.42 -1.58 17.19
C GLU A 16 4.72 -0.33 17.75
N ILE A 17 3.67 0.15 17.08
CA ILE A 17 3.00 1.41 17.44
C ILE A 17 1.48 1.28 17.40
N ASP A 18 0.81 2.02 18.29
CA ASP A 18 -0.66 2.05 18.34
C ASP A 18 -1.29 3.12 17.43
N ILE A 19 -0.48 3.81 16.63
CA ILE A 19 -0.96 4.84 15.69
C ILE A 19 -1.14 4.27 14.28
N PRO A 20 -2.22 4.62 13.56
CA PRO A 20 -2.44 4.16 12.19
C PRO A 20 -1.29 4.51 11.25
N VAL A 21 -0.84 3.53 10.46
CA VAL A 21 0.24 3.68 9.48
C VAL A 21 -0.33 3.81 8.08
N ILE A 22 0.19 4.78 7.32
CA ILE A 22 -0.04 4.89 5.88
C ILE A 22 1.26 4.47 5.18
N ALA A 23 1.19 3.41 4.38
CA ALA A 23 2.32 2.96 3.58
C ALA A 23 2.65 4.00 2.50
N SER A 24 3.86 4.54 2.53
CA SER A 24 4.34 5.50 1.53
C SER A 24 5.71 5.06 1.03
N GLY A 25 5.77 4.53 -0.19
CA GLY A 25 7.04 4.08 -0.77
C GLY A 25 6.88 3.15 -1.95
N GLY A 26 7.31 3.61 -3.12
CA GLY A 26 7.72 2.72 -4.21
C GLY A 26 6.63 1.95 -4.96
N VAL A 27 5.34 2.12 -4.65
CA VAL A 27 4.21 1.48 -5.36
C VAL A 27 4.45 1.54 -6.88
N ALA A 28 4.58 0.37 -7.49
CA ALA A 28 4.88 0.22 -8.91
C ALA A 28 3.69 -0.39 -9.65
N THR A 29 3.00 -1.34 -9.02
CA THR A 29 1.93 -2.15 -9.62
C THR A 29 0.78 -2.39 -8.63
N ILE A 30 -0.34 -2.92 -9.12
CA ILE A 30 -1.49 -3.27 -8.26
C ILE A 30 -1.13 -4.35 -7.22
N GLU A 31 -0.17 -5.23 -7.55
CA GLU A 31 0.31 -6.28 -6.65
C GLU A 31 0.96 -5.70 -5.39
N ASP A 32 1.56 -4.51 -5.47
CA ASP A 32 2.11 -3.83 -4.30
C ASP A 32 0.99 -3.43 -3.32
N ILE A 33 -0.17 -3.02 -3.83
CA ILE A 33 -1.34 -2.69 -3.00
C ILE A 33 -1.92 -3.96 -2.37
N LYS A 34 -2.01 -5.06 -3.13
CA LYS A 34 -2.49 -6.36 -2.61
C LYS A 34 -1.65 -6.89 -1.46
N LYS A 35 -0.32 -6.70 -1.50
CA LYS A 35 0.58 -7.12 -0.42
C LYS A 35 0.34 -6.37 0.90
N LEU A 36 -0.21 -5.16 0.84
CA LEU A 36 -0.49 -4.35 2.03
C LEU A 36 -1.84 -4.69 2.67
N ILE A 37 -2.81 -5.22 1.90
CA ILE A 37 -4.15 -5.56 2.41
C ILE A 37 -4.12 -6.46 3.65
N PRO A 38 -3.38 -7.58 3.68
CA PRO A 38 -3.35 -8.45 4.86
C PRO A 38 -2.79 -7.78 6.13
N LEU A 39 -2.11 -6.64 5.97
CA LEU A 39 -1.47 -5.89 7.06
C LEU A 39 -2.38 -4.85 7.71
N GLU A 40 -3.66 -4.78 7.32
CA GLU A 40 -4.63 -3.93 8.00
C GLU A 40 -4.69 -4.24 9.51
N ARG A 41 -4.69 -5.53 9.87
CA ARG A 41 -4.66 -5.99 11.26
C ARG A 41 -3.38 -5.62 12.01
N ALA A 42 -2.31 -5.32 11.29
CA ALA A 42 -1.06 -4.83 11.85
C ALA A 42 -1.06 -3.30 12.03
N GLY A 43 -2.12 -2.58 11.63
CA GLY A 43 -2.23 -1.13 11.78
C GLY A 43 -1.99 -0.33 10.49
N ILE A 44 -1.81 -0.99 9.34
CA ILE A 44 -1.70 -0.30 8.04
C ILE A 44 -3.09 0.03 7.51
N THR A 45 -3.44 1.32 7.53
CA THR A 45 -4.80 1.80 7.20
C THR A 45 -4.90 2.46 5.83
N GLY A 46 -3.77 2.65 5.14
CA GLY A 46 -3.78 3.26 3.82
C GLY A 46 -2.45 3.12 3.08
N VAL A 47 -2.46 3.53 1.81
CA VAL A 47 -1.28 3.58 0.96
C VAL A 47 -1.32 4.83 0.07
N ILE A 48 -0.17 5.46 -0.14
CA ILE A 48 -0.01 6.59 -1.06
C ILE A 48 0.48 6.07 -2.41
N VAL A 49 -0.28 6.35 -3.47
CA VAL A 49 0.08 6.00 -4.84
C VAL A 49 0.34 7.29 -5.64
N GLY A 50 1.58 7.44 -6.12
CA GLY A 50 2.01 8.61 -6.90
C GLY A 50 2.28 8.25 -8.36
N LYS A 51 3.57 8.11 -8.72
CA LYS A 51 4.04 7.87 -10.10
C LYS A 51 3.31 6.74 -10.82
N ALA A 52 2.93 5.66 -10.14
CA ALA A 52 2.23 4.54 -10.75
C ALA A 52 0.84 4.88 -11.32
N LEU A 53 0.15 5.88 -10.76
CA LEU A 53 -1.07 6.43 -11.36
C LEU A 53 -0.74 7.21 -12.63
N TYR A 54 0.25 8.10 -12.57
CA TYR A 54 0.65 8.91 -13.72
C TYR A 54 1.22 8.09 -14.88
N SER A 55 1.93 6.99 -14.60
CA SER A 55 2.45 6.07 -15.61
C SER A 55 1.44 5.01 -16.06
N GLY A 56 0.25 4.95 -15.45
CA GLY A 56 -0.79 3.98 -15.78
C GLY A 56 -0.48 2.52 -15.40
N THR A 57 0.56 2.28 -14.60
CA THR A 57 0.90 0.93 -14.11
C THR A 57 -0.01 0.50 -12.96
N VAL A 58 -0.72 1.45 -12.35
CA VAL A 58 -1.86 1.25 -11.46
C VAL A 58 -3.02 2.08 -12.02
N LYS A 59 -4.19 1.45 -12.18
CA LYS A 59 -5.43 2.17 -12.50
C LYS A 59 -6.12 2.59 -11.22
N LEU A 60 -6.60 3.84 -11.16
CA LEU A 60 -7.24 4.38 -9.96
C LEU A 60 -8.49 3.58 -9.59
N GLU A 61 -9.33 3.25 -10.58
CA GLU A 61 -10.58 2.52 -10.39
C GLU A 61 -10.33 1.14 -9.81
N GLU A 62 -9.27 0.47 -10.29
CA GLU A 62 -8.86 -0.85 -9.80
C GLU A 62 -8.35 -0.76 -8.36
N ALA A 63 -7.47 0.20 -8.06
CA ALA A 63 -6.93 0.40 -6.72
C ALA A 63 -8.04 0.73 -5.69
N VAL A 64 -8.99 1.59 -6.05
CA VAL A 64 -10.14 1.94 -5.19
C VAL A 64 -11.08 0.76 -5.02
N SER A 65 -11.36 0.01 -6.09
CA SER A 65 -12.22 -1.18 -5.99
C SER A 65 -11.58 -2.24 -5.12
N LEU A 66 -10.27 -2.44 -5.24
CA LEU A 66 -9.51 -3.36 -4.42
C LEU A 66 -9.58 -2.97 -2.94
N ALA A 67 -9.35 -1.69 -2.62
CA ALA A 67 -9.35 -1.19 -1.23
C ALA A 67 -10.74 -1.18 -0.56
N LYS A 68 -11.83 -1.09 -1.33
CA LYS A 68 -13.21 -1.12 -0.79
C LYS A 68 -13.73 -2.51 -0.46
N ASN A 69 -13.12 -3.56 -1.03
CA ASN A 69 -13.56 -4.94 -0.89
C ASN A 69 -12.70 -5.72 0.14
N VAL A 70 -12.04 -4.98 1.03
CA VAL A 70 -11.21 -5.51 2.12
C VAL A 70 -12.02 -5.51 3.40
#